data_AF-A0A958G5D4-F1
#
_entry.id   AF-A0A958G5D4-F1
#
_cell.length_a   1.000
_cell.length_b   1.000
_cell.length_c   1.000
_cell.angle_alpha   90.00
_cell.angle_beta   90.00
_cell.angle_gamma   90.00
#
_symmetry.space_group_name_H-M   'P 1'
#
loop_
_entity.id
_entity.type
_entity.pdbx_description
1 polymer ?
#
loop_
_entity_poly.entity_id
_entity_poly.type
_entity_poly.pdbx_seq_one_letter_code
_entity_poly.pdbx_strand_id
1 'polypeptide(L)'
;YAAFRAVQRQQTEAAQDYFWKLLEIDPSFSLDPVTTSPKIIALFQKTKVAYLEALQERLTTLENSVLTTPSSAINTPPPAPWRAYLFPGWEQLHRGYKVKGIAWAVLGAGTLGGTVQALLRAREREQAYDAARNPQTAAARYQDYRRAYKAQFYWAYALAVVWLGSNLDAAFLSPRKSPPALGLEWQKGYFGLHYSIDF
;
A
#
# COMPACT_ATOMS: atom_id res chain seq x y z
N TYR A 1 28.45 -25.91 -23.04
CA TYR A 1 29.84 -26.36 -23.32
C TYR A 1 30.65 -26.70 -22.05
N ALA A 2 30.55 -25.93 -20.95
CA ALA A 2 31.32 -26.20 -19.71
C ALA A 2 31.09 -27.61 -19.12
N ALA A 3 29.83 -28.08 -19.08
CA ALA A 3 29.48 -29.42 -18.60
C ALA A 3 30.20 -30.54 -19.36
N PHE A 4 30.28 -30.46 -20.69
CA PHE A 4 30.96 -31.44 -21.54
C PHE A 4 32.47 -31.53 -21.25
N ARG A 5 33.14 -30.37 -21.06
CA ARG A 5 34.56 -30.34 -20.67
C ARG A 5 34.80 -30.97 -19.30
N ALA A 6 33.89 -30.76 -18.35
CA ALA A 6 33.98 -31.36 -17.02
C ALA A 6 33.85 -32.90 -17.10
N VAL A 7 32.93 -33.42 -17.92
CA VAL A 7 32.81 -34.88 -18.14
C VAL A 7 34.08 -35.48 -18.77
N GLN A 8 34.68 -34.79 -19.76
CA GLN A 8 35.95 -35.22 -20.36
C GLN A 8 37.09 -35.30 -19.33
N ARG A 9 37.09 -34.40 -18.34
CA ARG A 9 38.04 -34.39 -17.21
C ARG A 9 37.66 -35.33 -16.07
N GLN A 10 36.63 -36.17 -16.26
CA GLN A 10 36.09 -37.07 -15.24
C GLN A 10 35.54 -36.35 -13.98
N GLN A 11 35.27 -35.04 -14.07
CA GLN A 11 34.72 -34.22 -12.99
C GLN A 11 33.19 -34.28 -13.04
N THR A 12 32.63 -35.40 -12.58
CA THR A 12 31.20 -35.69 -12.70
C THR A 12 30.32 -34.71 -11.90
N GLU A 13 30.73 -34.32 -10.70
CA GLU A 13 29.98 -33.36 -9.86
C GLU A 13 29.90 -31.98 -10.51
N ALA A 14 31.04 -31.43 -10.94
CA ALA A 14 31.07 -30.14 -11.64
C ALA A 14 30.23 -30.15 -12.93
N ALA A 15 30.18 -31.29 -13.64
CA ALA A 15 29.32 -31.44 -14.80
C ALA A 15 27.82 -31.39 -14.43
N GLN A 16 27.42 -32.03 -13.32
CA GLN A 16 26.05 -31.97 -12.81
C GLN A 16 25.67 -30.53 -12.45
N ASP A 17 26.54 -29.78 -11.78
CA ASP A 17 26.28 -28.36 -11.44
C ASP A 17 26.05 -27.50 -12.68
N TYR A 18 26.84 -27.71 -13.74
CA TYR A 18 26.65 -27.00 -15.00
C TYR A 18 25.36 -27.40 -15.72
N PHE A 19 24.96 -28.67 -15.67
CA PHE A 19 23.68 -29.12 -16.20
C PHE A 19 22.50 -28.59 -15.38
N TRP A 20 22.65 -28.50 -14.06
CA TRP A 20 21.65 -27.90 -13.19
C TRP A 20 21.40 -26.43 -13.55
N LYS A 21 22.47 -25.63 -13.65
CA LYS A 21 22.37 -24.22 -14.10
C LYS A 21 21.77 -24.07 -15.50
N LEU A 22 22.01 -25.04 -16.38
CA LEU A 22 21.39 -25.05 -17.70
C LEU A 22 19.87 -25.26 -17.60
N LEU A 23 19.42 -26.18 -16.74
CA LEU A 23 17.99 -26.43 -16.50
C LEU A 23 17.29 -25.30 -15.74
N GLU A 24 18.03 -24.52 -14.94
CA GLU A 24 17.52 -23.27 -14.35
C GLU A 24 17.19 -22.21 -15.41
N ILE A 25 17.94 -22.21 -16.53
CA ILE A 25 17.70 -21.29 -17.66
C ILE A 25 16.60 -21.83 -18.57
N ASP A 26 16.66 -23.12 -18.92
CA ASP A 26 15.69 -23.79 -19.79
C ASP A 26 15.36 -25.20 -19.26
N PRO A 27 14.25 -25.36 -18.51
CA PRO A 27 13.81 -26.67 -18.00
C PRO A 27 13.45 -27.68 -19.09
N SER A 28 13.09 -27.19 -20.28
CA SER A 28 12.66 -28.01 -21.41
C SER A 28 13.83 -28.58 -22.21
N PHE A 29 15.05 -28.08 -21.96
CA PHE A 29 16.26 -28.46 -22.67
C PHE A 29 16.46 -29.99 -22.73
N SER A 30 16.91 -30.47 -23.90
CA SER A 30 17.23 -31.87 -24.15
C SER A 30 18.51 -31.98 -24.97
N LEU A 31 19.29 -33.03 -24.69
CA LEU A 31 20.50 -33.34 -25.43
C LEU A 31 20.16 -34.14 -26.68
N ASP A 32 20.78 -33.79 -27.81
CA ASP A 32 20.65 -34.56 -29.04
C ASP A 32 21.44 -35.89 -28.92
N PRO A 33 20.75 -37.05 -29.03
CA PRO A 33 21.37 -38.35 -28.88
C PRO A 33 22.34 -38.71 -30.01
N VAL A 34 22.22 -38.07 -31.18
CA VAL A 34 23.09 -38.34 -32.34
C VAL A 34 24.47 -37.71 -32.15
N THR A 35 24.51 -36.52 -31.55
CA THR A 35 25.74 -35.74 -31.38
C THR A 35 26.37 -35.87 -29.99
N THR A 36 25.66 -36.48 -29.04
CA THR A 36 26.11 -36.59 -27.64
C THR A 36 26.46 -38.02 -27.26
N SER A 37 27.60 -38.22 -26.59
CA SER A 37 27.98 -39.55 -26.09
C SER A 37 26.95 -40.09 -25.07
N PRO A 38 26.60 -41.40 -25.13
CA PRO A 38 25.63 -42.02 -24.22
C PRO A 38 25.91 -41.78 -22.73
N LYS A 39 27.19 -41.68 -22.34
CA LYS A 39 27.60 -41.41 -20.95
C LYS A 39 27.15 -40.02 -20.46
N ILE A 40 27.22 -39.01 -21.34
CA ILE A 40 26.79 -37.65 -21.01
C ILE A 40 25.27 -37.57 -20.96
N ILE A 41 24.57 -38.27 -21.87
CA ILE A 41 23.11 -38.36 -21.88
C ILE A 41 22.61 -38.95 -20.55
N ALA A 42 23.20 -40.07 -20.10
CA ALA A 42 22.83 -40.70 -18.84
C ALA A 42 23.05 -39.76 -17.64
N LEU A 43 24.16 -39.02 -17.61
CA LEU A 43 24.45 -38.06 -16.55
C LEU A 43 23.44 -36.89 -16.54
N PHE A 44 23.15 -36.32 -17.72
CA PHE A 44 22.17 -35.24 -17.85
C PHE A 44 20.76 -35.67 -17.46
N GLN A 45 20.32 -36.86 -17.88
CA GLN A 45 19.02 -37.40 -17.49
C GLN A 45 18.91 -37.55 -15.98
N LYS A 46 19.96 -38.05 -15.32
CA LYS A 46 20.03 -38.13 -13.85
C LYS A 46 19.89 -36.75 -13.20
N THR A 47 20.62 -35.75 -13.69
CA THR A 47 20.52 -34.36 -13.19
C THR A 47 19.13 -33.76 -13.44
N LYS A 48 18.51 -34.04 -14.58
CA LYS A 48 17.19 -33.53 -14.94
C LYS A 48 16.10 -34.08 -14.02
N VAL A 49 16.16 -35.36 -13.67
CA VAL A 49 15.22 -35.96 -12.70
C VAL A 49 15.36 -35.27 -11.34
N ALA A 50 16.57 -35.15 -10.80
CA ALA A 50 16.81 -34.48 -9.52
C ALA A 50 16.37 -33.00 -9.52
N TYR A 51 16.55 -32.30 -10.65
CA TYR A 51 16.08 -30.92 -10.81
C TYR A 51 14.55 -30.82 -10.76
N LEU A 52 13.85 -31.70 -11.47
CA LEU A 52 12.38 -31.71 -11.50
C LEU A 52 11.78 -32.05 -10.14
N GLU A 53 12.39 -32.97 -9.39
CA GLU A 53 11.99 -33.28 -8.01
C GLU A 53 12.13 -32.06 -7.09
N ALA A 54 13.27 -31.37 -7.14
CA ALA A 54 13.50 -30.15 -6.36
C ALA A 54 12.56 -28.99 -6.78
N LEU A 55 12.23 -28.89 -8.07
CA LEU A 55 11.27 -27.91 -8.57
C LEU A 55 9.86 -28.22 -8.05
N GLN A 56 9.46 -29.48 -8.04
CA GLN A 56 8.16 -29.91 -7.50
C GLN A 56 8.05 -29.62 -6.00
N GLU A 57 9.10 -29.85 -5.22
CA GLU A 57 9.15 -29.49 -3.80
C GLU A 57 9.02 -27.97 -3.58
N ARG A 58 9.66 -27.15 -4.42
CA ARG A 58 9.50 -25.69 -4.38
C ARG A 58 8.07 -25.27 -4.72
N LEU A 59 7.43 -25.94 -5.67
CA LEU A 59 6.04 -25.64 -6.03
C LEU A 59 5.07 -26.03 -4.92
N THR A 60 5.22 -27.20 -4.30
CA THR A 60 4.35 -27.63 -3.19
C THR A 60 4.55 -26.77 -1.94
N THR A 61 5.78 -26.32 -1.65
CA THR A 61 6.03 -25.36 -0.55
C THR A 61 5.41 -24.00 -0.82
N LEU A 62 5.50 -23.49 -2.07
CA LEU A 62 4.81 -22.27 -2.47
C LEU A 62 3.29 -22.42 -2.37
N GLU A 63 2.72 -23.50 -2.88
CA GLU A 63 1.28 -23.78 -2.80
C GLU A 63 0.80 -23.83 -1.35
N ASN A 64 1.51 -24.54 -0.48
CA ASN A 64 1.18 -24.61 0.95
C ASN A 64 1.34 -23.27 1.67
N SER A 65 2.30 -22.43 1.27
CA SER A 65 2.47 -21.07 1.81
C SER A 65 1.37 -20.11 1.37
N VAL A 66 0.83 -20.29 0.15
CA VAL A 66 -0.30 -19.52 -0.38
C VAL A 66 -1.62 -19.97 0.25
N LEU A 67 -1.77 -21.27 0.55
CA LEU A 67 -2.98 -21.83 1.16
C LEU A 67 -3.08 -21.58 2.68
N THR A 68 -1.97 -21.29 3.35
CA THR A 68 -1.96 -20.91 4.78
C THR A 68 -2.17 -19.42 5.01
N THR A 69 -2.16 -18.59 3.96
CA THR A 69 -2.82 -17.28 4.03
C THR A 69 -4.31 -17.52 3.77
N PRO A 70 -5.23 -17.25 4.72
CA PRO A 70 -6.65 -17.51 4.53
C PRO A 70 -7.15 -16.79 3.26
N SER A 71 -7.39 -17.58 2.21
CA SER A 71 -7.83 -17.14 0.88
C SER A 71 -9.25 -16.55 0.85
N SER A 72 -9.88 -16.34 2.01
CA SER A 72 -11.12 -15.58 2.16
C SER A 72 -10.94 -14.07 1.91
N ALA A 73 -9.71 -13.58 1.70
CA ALA A 73 -9.40 -12.18 1.39
C ALA A 73 -9.13 -11.90 -0.10
N ILE A 74 -9.44 -12.86 -0.99
CA ILE A 74 -9.27 -12.68 -2.44
C ILE A 74 -10.55 -12.03 -2.97
N ASN A 75 -10.45 -10.72 -3.26
CA ASN A 75 -11.31 -9.85 -4.08
C ASN A 75 -12.37 -8.97 -3.41
N THR A 76 -12.65 -9.04 -2.11
CA THR A 76 -13.39 -7.95 -1.47
C THR A 76 -12.39 -6.86 -1.09
N PRO A 77 -12.42 -5.67 -1.75
CA PRO A 77 -11.64 -4.55 -1.26
C PRO A 77 -12.01 -4.37 0.21
N PRO A 78 -11.02 -4.30 1.11
CA PRO A 78 -11.31 -4.20 2.53
C PRO A 78 -12.24 -3.00 2.72
N PRO A 79 -13.30 -3.14 3.55
CA PRO A 79 -14.34 -2.12 3.64
C PRO A 79 -13.70 -0.76 3.85
N ALA A 80 -14.19 0.22 3.08
CA ALA A 80 -13.70 1.58 3.17
C ALA A 80 -13.74 2.00 4.65
N PRO A 81 -12.61 2.39 5.23
CA PRO A 81 -12.53 2.64 6.65
C PRO A 81 -13.44 3.82 6.99
N TRP A 82 -14.49 3.56 7.77
CA TRP A 82 -15.51 4.56 8.13
C TRP A 82 -14.89 5.86 8.70
N ARG A 83 -13.71 5.75 9.33
CA ARG A 83 -12.94 6.85 9.90
C ARG A 83 -12.52 7.89 8.86
N ALA A 84 -12.27 7.48 7.62
CA ALA A 84 -11.89 8.38 6.53
C ALA A 84 -13.02 9.38 6.17
N TYR A 85 -14.28 9.00 6.41
CA TYR A 85 -15.43 9.85 6.12
C TYR A 85 -15.67 10.93 7.18
N LEU A 86 -15.26 10.70 8.44
CA LEU A 86 -15.58 11.62 9.54
C LEU A 86 -14.66 12.83 9.62
N PHE A 87 -13.35 12.63 9.47
CA PHE A 87 -12.40 13.73 9.64
C PHE A 87 -11.15 13.54 8.76
N PRO A 88 -10.71 14.58 8.03
CA PRO A 88 -9.51 14.50 7.22
C PRO A 88 -8.28 14.20 8.09
N GLY A 89 -7.42 13.31 7.61
CA GLY A 89 -6.19 12.88 8.30
C GLY A 89 -6.35 11.75 9.31
N TRP A 90 -7.57 11.40 9.75
CA TRP A 90 -7.76 10.34 10.77
C TRP A 90 -7.25 8.99 10.27
N GLU A 91 -7.61 8.60 9.04
CA GLU A 91 -7.21 7.32 8.49
C GLU A 91 -5.69 7.22 8.29
N GLN A 92 -5.03 8.29 7.86
CA GLN A 92 -3.57 8.36 7.75
C GLN A 92 -2.89 8.15 9.11
N LEU A 93 -3.40 8.79 10.18
CA LEU A 93 -2.90 8.59 11.54
C LEU A 93 -3.04 7.13 11.98
N HIS A 94 -4.19 6.52 11.71
CA HIS A 94 -4.45 5.12 12.06
C HIS A 94 -3.52 4.14 11.32
N ARG A 95 -3.18 4.45 10.06
CA ARG A 95 -2.21 3.69 9.25
C ARG A 95 -0.74 3.98 9.58
N GLY A 96 -0.46 4.82 10.58
CA GLY A 96 0.90 5.15 11.00
C GLY A 96 1.59 6.26 10.20
N TYR A 97 0.90 6.92 9.27
CA TYR A 97 1.43 8.10 8.55
C TYR A 97 1.26 9.37 9.39
N LYS A 98 2.00 9.45 10.51
CA LYS A 98 1.85 10.51 11.52
C LYS A 98 1.94 11.92 10.94
N VAL A 99 3.00 12.22 10.19
CA VAL A 99 3.24 13.57 9.63
C VAL A 99 2.12 13.97 8.65
N LYS A 100 1.80 13.09 7.69
CA LYS A 100 0.72 13.35 6.72
C LYS A 100 -0.64 13.49 7.41
N GLY A 101 -0.95 12.60 8.36
CA GLY A 101 -2.20 12.62 9.09
C GLY A 101 -2.39 13.89 9.91
N ILE A 102 -1.34 14.37 10.59
CA ILE A 102 -1.36 15.66 11.31
C ILE A 102 -1.56 16.82 10.34
N ALA A 103 -0.85 16.82 9.20
CA ALA A 103 -0.99 17.89 8.20
C ALA A 103 -2.44 18.00 7.69
N TRP A 104 -3.06 16.88 7.30
CA TRP A 104 -4.46 16.85 6.89
C TRP A 104 -5.43 17.24 8.01
N ALA A 105 -5.18 16.80 9.24
CA ALA A 105 -6.00 17.14 10.39
C ALA A 105 -5.97 18.65 10.69
N VAL A 106 -4.79 19.29 10.62
CA VAL A 106 -4.64 20.74 10.82
C VAL A 106 -5.35 21.52 9.72
N LEU A 107 -5.18 21.13 8.46
CA LEU A 107 -5.89 21.76 7.32
C LEU A 107 -7.41 21.59 7.45
N GLY A 108 -7.87 20.41 7.85
CA GLY A 108 -9.28 20.13 8.09
C GLY A 108 -9.87 20.96 9.22
N ALA A 109 -9.20 21.00 10.37
CA ALA A 109 -9.62 21.81 11.51
C ALA A 109 -9.65 23.31 11.15
N GLY A 110 -8.63 23.80 10.43
CA GLY A 110 -8.55 25.19 9.99
C GLY A 110 -9.69 25.58 9.04
N THR A 111 -9.96 24.76 8.03
CA THR A 111 -11.05 25.02 7.07
C THR A 111 -12.44 24.87 7.69
N LEU A 112 -12.64 23.91 8.60
CA LEU A 112 -13.87 23.77 9.37
C LEU A 112 -14.11 24.98 10.28
N GLY A 113 -13.09 25.39 11.05
CA GLY A 113 -13.15 26.57 11.90
C GLY A 113 -13.42 27.85 11.11
N GLY A 114 -12.74 28.02 9.97
CA GLY A 114 -12.97 29.12 9.04
C GLY A 114 -14.40 29.14 8.49
N THR A 115 -14.97 27.97 8.17
CA THR A 115 -16.36 27.84 7.70
C THR A 115 -17.36 28.28 8.78
N VAL A 116 -17.20 27.79 10.02
CA VAL A 116 -18.05 28.19 11.16
C VAL A 116 -17.94 29.69 11.41
N GLN A 117 -16.73 30.24 11.44
CA GLN A 117 -16.51 31.67 11.64
C GLN A 117 -17.14 32.51 10.52
N ALA A 118 -16.98 32.11 9.26
CA ALA A 118 -17.56 32.82 8.12
C ALA A 118 -19.09 32.79 8.14
N LEU A 119 -19.70 31.67 8.55
CA LEU A 119 -21.14 31.55 8.72
C LEU A 119 -21.68 32.49 9.81
N LEU A 120 -21.02 32.54 10.97
CA LEU A 120 -21.42 33.45 12.05
C LEU A 120 -21.31 34.92 11.62
N ARG A 121 -20.23 35.29 10.94
CA ARG A 121 -20.05 36.64 10.39
C ARG A 121 -21.09 36.99 9.33
N ALA A 122 -21.45 36.05 8.46
CA ALA A 122 -22.49 36.28 7.46
C ALA A 122 -23.83 36.61 8.13
N ARG A 123 -24.21 35.86 9.17
CA ARG A 123 -25.43 36.11 9.96
C ARG A 123 -25.41 37.46 10.69
N GLU A 124 -24.29 37.81 11.32
CA GLU A 124 -24.14 39.12 11.99
C GLU A 124 -24.32 40.29 11.00
N ARG A 125 -23.72 40.17 9.80
CA ARG A 125 -23.81 41.21 8.77
C ARG A 125 -25.18 41.28 8.11
N GLU A 126 -25.88 40.16 8.01
CA GLU A 126 -27.28 40.10 7.58
C GLU A 126 -28.17 40.87 8.55
N GLN A 127 -28.08 40.57 9.85
CA GLN A 127 -28.83 41.28 10.88
C GLN A 127 -28.55 42.79 10.88
N ALA A 128 -27.29 43.19 10.68
CA ALA A 128 -26.91 44.60 10.60
C ALA A 128 -27.45 45.30 9.34
N TYR A 129 -27.61 44.56 8.24
CA TYR A 129 -28.25 45.05 7.01
C TYR A 129 -29.75 45.23 7.23
N ASP A 130 -30.43 44.23 7.81
CA ASP A 130 -31.88 44.27 8.07
C ASP A 130 -32.27 45.36 9.08
N ALA A 131 -31.38 45.66 10.03
CA ALA A 131 -31.59 46.73 11.01
C ALA A 131 -31.41 48.15 10.43
N ALA A 132 -30.80 48.30 9.23
CA ALA A 132 -30.51 49.61 8.66
C ALA A 132 -31.79 50.31 8.15
N ARG A 133 -32.07 51.51 8.66
CA ARG A 133 -33.25 52.31 8.28
C ARG A 133 -32.99 53.33 7.17
N ASN A 134 -31.73 53.73 6.98
CA ASN A 134 -31.34 54.69 5.96
C ASN A 134 -30.88 53.95 4.68
N PRO A 135 -31.33 54.36 3.48
CA PRO A 135 -30.97 53.69 2.23
C PRO A 135 -29.46 53.69 1.94
N GLN A 136 -28.74 54.75 2.31
CA GLN A 136 -27.29 54.85 2.10
C GLN A 136 -26.53 53.88 2.99
N THR A 137 -26.94 53.75 4.26
CA THR A 137 -26.31 52.79 5.18
C THR A 137 -26.69 51.36 4.82
N ALA A 138 -27.93 51.12 4.39
CA ALA A 138 -28.37 49.81 3.90
C ALA A 138 -27.53 49.34 2.70
N ALA A 139 -27.27 50.21 1.72
CA ALA A 139 -26.43 49.87 0.57
C ALA A 139 -24.99 49.47 0.97
N ALA A 140 -24.38 50.18 1.92
CA ALA A 140 -23.06 49.83 2.43
C ALA A 140 -23.07 48.50 3.19
N ARG A 141 -24.06 48.28 4.07
CA ARG A 141 -24.21 47.03 4.83
C ARG A 141 -24.49 45.82 3.93
N TYR A 142 -25.23 46.02 2.85
CA TYR A 142 -25.47 44.98 1.85
C TYR A 142 -24.16 44.51 1.21
N GLN A 143 -23.24 45.42 0.87
CA GLN A 143 -21.95 45.04 0.31
C GLN A 143 -21.11 44.23 1.30
N ASP A 144 -21.14 44.59 2.57
CA ASP A 144 -20.46 43.83 3.63
C ASP A 144 -21.05 42.44 3.82
N TYR A 145 -22.38 42.34 3.90
CA TYR A 145 -23.11 41.07 3.94
C TYR A 145 -22.74 40.20 2.73
N ARG A 146 -22.80 40.75 1.52
CA ARG A 146 -22.47 40.02 0.29
C ARG A 146 -21.04 39.47 0.30
N ARG A 147 -20.07 40.21 0.83
CA ARG A 147 -18.68 39.73 0.99
C ARG A 147 -18.59 38.58 1.99
N ALA A 148 -19.22 38.73 3.16
CA ALA A 148 -19.26 37.68 4.18
C ALA A 148 -19.97 36.41 3.67
N TYR A 149 -21.08 36.60 2.95
CA TYR A 149 -21.85 35.53 2.32
C TYR A 149 -21.01 34.76 1.30
N LYS A 150 -20.22 35.44 0.44
CA LYS A 150 -19.29 34.75 -0.47
C LYS A 150 -18.17 34.03 0.27
N ALA A 151 -17.62 34.65 1.31
CA ALA A 151 -16.54 34.06 2.10
C ALA A 151 -16.97 32.72 2.73
N GLN A 152 -18.23 32.59 3.18
CA GLN A 152 -18.74 31.33 3.73
C GLN A 152 -18.64 30.17 2.72
N PHE A 153 -18.94 30.43 1.44
CA PHE A 153 -18.85 29.42 0.38
C PHE A 153 -17.40 29.10 0.04
N TYR A 154 -16.51 30.09 0.00
CA TYR A 154 -15.09 29.83 -0.22
C TYR A 154 -14.49 28.93 0.86
N TRP A 155 -14.84 29.15 2.13
CA TRP A 155 -14.40 28.28 3.22
C TRP A 155 -15.02 26.89 3.15
N ALA A 156 -16.32 26.78 2.84
CA ALA A 156 -16.97 25.49 2.64
C ALA A 156 -16.36 24.70 1.46
N TYR A 157 -16.02 25.36 0.34
CA TYR A 157 -15.32 24.73 -0.78
C TYR A 157 -13.91 24.31 -0.40
N ALA A 158 -13.16 25.14 0.34
CA ALA A 158 -11.84 24.76 0.84
C ALA A 158 -11.92 23.53 1.75
N LEU A 159 -12.91 23.45 2.64
CA LEU A 159 -13.16 22.28 3.48
C LEU A 159 -13.47 21.03 2.63
N ALA A 160 -14.32 21.15 1.60
CA ALA A 160 -14.64 20.04 0.71
C ALA A 160 -13.40 19.54 -0.06
N VAL A 161 -12.56 20.46 -0.56
CA VAL A 161 -11.31 20.13 -1.24
C VAL A 161 -10.32 19.43 -0.30
N VAL A 162 -10.16 19.93 0.93
CA VAL A 162 -9.30 19.29 1.94
C VAL A 162 -9.81 17.89 2.31
N TRP A 163 -11.12 17.74 2.48
CA TRP A 163 -11.74 16.45 2.79
C TRP A 163 -11.56 15.44 1.66
N LEU A 164 -11.84 15.83 0.41
CA LEU A 164 -11.65 14.98 -0.77
C LEU A 164 -10.17 14.64 -0.96
N GLY A 165 -9.28 15.64 -0.86
CA GLY A 165 -7.84 15.45 -0.98
C GLY A 165 -7.29 14.47 0.06
N SER A 166 -7.73 14.59 1.31
CA SER A 166 -7.37 13.64 2.38
C SER A 166 -7.87 12.22 2.09
N ASN A 167 -9.08 12.07 1.52
CA ASN A 167 -9.63 10.76 1.18
C ASN A 167 -8.88 10.13 -0.01
N LEU A 168 -8.54 10.91 -1.03
CA LEU A 168 -7.74 10.45 -2.16
C LEU A 168 -6.30 10.08 -1.76
N ASP A 169 -5.66 10.88 -0.89
CA ASP A 169 -4.34 10.52 -0.34
C ASP A 169 -4.41 9.21 0.46
N ALA A 170 -5.44 9.03 1.29
CA ALA A 170 -5.64 7.78 2.02
C ALA A 170 -5.90 6.61 1.07
N ALA A 171 -6.65 6.80 -0.01
CA ALA A 171 -6.97 5.73 -0.95
C ALA A 171 -5.77 5.30 -1.82
N PHE A 172 -4.97 6.25 -2.31
CA PHE A 172 -3.98 6.00 -3.36
C PHE A 172 -2.53 6.24 -2.96
N LEU A 173 -2.25 7.19 -2.06
CA LEU A 173 -0.89 7.66 -1.76
C LEU A 173 -0.34 7.22 -0.39
N SER A 174 -1.21 6.63 0.44
CA SER A 174 -0.87 6.14 1.77
C SER A 174 -1.27 4.66 1.91
N PRO A 175 -0.55 3.73 1.23
CA PRO A 175 -0.80 2.29 1.31
C PRO A 175 -0.89 1.83 2.75
N ARG A 176 -1.75 0.84 3.04
CA ARG A 176 -1.83 0.30 4.41
C ARG A 176 -0.46 -0.24 4.79
N LYS A 177 0.19 0.40 5.77
CA LYS A 177 1.27 -0.27 6.48
C LYS A 177 0.62 -1.43 7.21
N SER A 178 1.18 -2.62 7.08
CA SER A 178 0.81 -3.73 7.96
C SER A 178 0.86 -3.17 9.39
N PRO A 179 -0.19 -3.36 10.22
CA PRO A 179 -0.06 -3.02 11.63
C PRO A 179 1.24 -3.65 12.12
N PRO A 180 2.04 -2.96 12.97
CA PRO A 180 3.21 -3.59 13.56
C PRO A 180 2.74 -4.94 14.08
N ALA A 181 3.31 -6.02 13.54
CA ALA A 181 2.91 -7.34 13.95
C ALA A 181 3.14 -7.38 15.45
N LEU A 182 2.05 -7.34 16.23
CA LEU A 182 2.09 -7.74 17.63
C LEU A 182 2.32 -9.24 17.59
N GLY A 183 3.57 -9.62 17.29
CA GLY A 183 4.05 -10.96 17.43
C GLY A 183 4.02 -11.26 18.92
N LEU A 184 2.93 -11.89 19.37
CA LEU A 184 2.98 -12.71 20.56
C LEU A 184 3.82 -13.95 20.20
N GLU A 185 5.13 -13.76 20.13
CA GLU A 185 6.06 -14.87 19.97
C GLU A 185 6.14 -15.57 21.32
N TRP A 186 5.52 -16.75 21.42
CA TRP A 186 5.69 -17.65 22.55
C TRP A 186 7.09 -18.26 22.51
N GLN A 187 8.12 -17.49 22.90
CA GLN A 187 9.45 -18.03 23.09
C GLN A 187 9.56 -18.69 24.47
N LYS A 188 9.53 -20.03 24.46
CA LYS A 188 9.98 -20.94 25.54
C LYS A 188 9.76 -20.41 26.98
N GLY A 189 8.51 -20.11 27.32
CA GLY A 189 8.09 -19.89 28.70
C GLY A 189 8.27 -18.48 29.27
N TYR A 190 8.64 -17.48 28.46
CA TYR A 190 8.67 -16.08 28.90
C TYR A 190 7.70 -15.22 28.10
N PHE A 191 6.86 -14.46 28.83
CA PHE A 191 5.94 -13.49 28.24
C PHE A 191 6.70 -12.19 27.98
N GLY A 192 7.26 -12.03 26.77
CA GLY A 192 7.99 -10.83 26.35
C GLY A 192 7.18 -10.02 25.34
N LEU A 193 6.89 -8.74 25.63
CA LEU A 193 6.37 -7.80 24.65
C LEU A 193 7.56 -7.22 23.86
N HIS A 194 7.85 -7.77 22.68
CA HIS A 194 8.82 -7.18 21.77
C HIS A 194 8.16 -6.22 20.79
N TYR A 195 8.70 -5.00 20.69
CA TYR A 195 8.27 -3.98 19.73
C TYR A 195 9.32 -3.91 18.61
N SER A 196 9.05 -4.54 17.46
CA SER A 196 9.86 -4.36 16.26
C SER A 196 9.47 -3.04 15.59
N ILE A 197 10.41 -2.11 15.45
CA ILE A 197 10.23 -0.91 14.61
C ILE A 197 11.05 -1.17 13.34
N ASP A 198 10.39 -1.63 12.28
CA ASP A 198 10.99 -1.63 10.95
C ASP A 198 11.01 -0.17 10.45
N PHE A 199 12.22 0.36 10.23
CA PHE A 199 12.45 1.70 9.68
C PHE A 199 12.39 1.70 8.15
#